data_AF-A0A352TBN3-F1
#
_entry.id   AF-A0A352TBN3-F1
#
_cell.length_a   1.000
_cell.length_b   1.000
_cell.length_c   1.000
_cell.angle_alpha   90.00
_cell.angle_beta   90.00
_cell.angle_gamma   90.00
#
_symmetry.space_group_name_H-M   'P 1'
#
loop_
_entity.id
_entity.type
_entity.pdbx_description
1 polymer ?
#
loop_
_entity_poly.entity_id
_entity_poly.type
_entity_poly.pdbx_seq_one_letter_code
_entity_poly.pdbx_strand_id
1 'polypeptide(L)'
;MKQVRWGIVAPGRIAHAFAKALQTLSQKDTDIILAAVASRNKERAQSFAQEYGFLRSYDSYDALFEDSEVDVVYIASPHSSHAELSLKALTHKKHVVCEKPAAVNAEQVKQVIDEAKKQNRFYLEATWMCFNPTVRQTLSWLDEGKIGELEHIEASFSFRNKPDVTNRLFAPELAGGALLDTGIYTVTFAMMAAASKDYNKGTRVALPKKIATLAKVKNGIDEWNTVSLSFTDGTTARLESSVTTESASNSKDAYLYGTEGYIKLPLFWMAQEAQLFLYSDNSAKQVEKIERPFLVNGYEYEIEEAVRCIRQGCIETPLHTHDDTLAICKVLDECRKQWGLNYPCENKKAKEKTMSTSDTSITIYTDGGCHGNPGPGGWASVLLYDGKEQALSGGEANTTNNRMELTAAIKALDFVSQHAELSQRPLAVYSDSQYVKNGITAWIQSWKKNGWKTAAKKPVLNQDLWQKLDQLNTSLNVQWSWVKGHAGIRYNEMCDSLCQTEIAKLEK
;
A
#
# COMPACT_ATOMS: atom_id res chain seq x y z
N MET A 1 26.16 -10.09 -15.88
CA MET A 1 25.85 -8.86 -16.68
C MET A 1 26.77 -7.75 -16.20
N LYS A 2 27.27 -6.84 -17.06
CA LYS A 2 28.16 -5.74 -16.61
C LYS A 2 27.37 -4.49 -16.20
N GLN A 3 26.53 -3.98 -17.11
CA GLN A 3 25.63 -2.85 -16.85
C GLN A 3 24.34 -3.29 -16.14
N VAL A 4 23.76 -2.39 -15.34
CA VAL A 4 22.46 -2.60 -14.67
C VAL A 4 21.59 -1.36 -14.92
N ARG A 5 20.58 -1.51 -15.77
CA ARG A 5 19.65 -0.43 -16.18
C ARG A 5 18.41 -0.43 -15.29
N TRP A 6 18.25 0.63 -14.51
CA TRP A 6 17.19 0.76 -13.51
C TRP A 6 15.95 1.47 -14.05
N GLY A 7 14.81 0.85 -13.77
CA GLY A 7 13.48 1.44 -13.86
C GLY A 7 12.95 1.82 -12.46
N ILE A 8 12.17 2.89 -12.35
CA ILE A 8 11.40 3.19 -11.12
C ILE A 8 9.91 3.16 -11.42
N VAL A 9 9.15 2.44 -10.60
CA VAL A 9 7.69 2.36 -10.64
C VAL A 9 7.11 3.15 -9.48
N ALA A 10 6.13 4.01 -9.80
CA ALA A 10 5.42 4.86 -8.84
C ALA A 10 6.34 5.89 -8.13
N PRO A 11 6.74 6.99 -8.81
CA PRO A 11 7.63 8.02 -8.27
C PRO A 11 6.95 8.87 -7.17
N GLY A 12 6.75 8.27 -6.00
CA GLY A 12 6.29 8.94 -4.77
C GLY A 12 7.46 9.38 -3.89
N ARG A 13 7.15 9.82 -2.66
CA ARG A 13 8.15 10.35 -1.71
C ARG A 13 9.37 9.43 -1.52
N ILE A 14 9.15 8.12 -1.38
CA ILE A 14 10.25 7.17 -1.12
C ILE A 14 11.13 6.96 -2.36
N ALA A 15 10.52 7.01 -3.56
CA ALA A 15 11.25 6.92 -4.82
C ALA A 15 12.26 8.07 -5.01
N HIS A 16 11.97 9.29 -4.51
CA HIS A 16 12.93 10.38 -4.53
C HIS A 16 14.19 10.05 -3.69
N ALA A 17 14.03 9.42 -2.52
CA ALA A 17 15.16 9.01 -1.69
C ALA A 17 16.01 7.94 -2.39
N PHE A 18 15.36 6.92 -2.94
CA PHE A 18 16.02 5.87 -3.73
C PHE A 18 16.74 6.43 -4.96
N ALA A 19 16.06 7.26 -5.76
CA ALA A 19 16.62 7.87 -6.97
C ALA A 19 17.81 8.78 -6.67
N LYS A 20 17.82 9.48 -5.53
CA LYS A 20 18.96 10.30 -5.13
C LYS A 20 20.20 9.47 -4.84
N ALA A 21 20.05 8.35 -4.13
CA ALA A 21 21.14 7.41 -3.89
C ALA A 21 21.60 6.77 -5.20
N LEU A 22 20.67 6.30 -6.04
CA LEU A 22 20.95 5.70 -7.34
C LEU A 22 21.70 6.66 -8.29
N GLN A 23 21.26 7.92 -8.39
CA GLN A 23 21.94 8.96 -9.17
C GLN A 23 23.39 9.14 -8.69
N THR A 24 23.61 9.21 -7.38
CA THR A 24 24.95 9.40 -6.82
C THR A 24 25.85 8.19 -7.10
N LEU A 25 25.31 6.97 -7.00
CA LEU A 25 26.04 5.75 -7.32
C LEU A 25 26.36 5.65 -8.82
N SER A 26 25.46 6.06 -9.71
CA SER A 26 25.70 6.08 -11.17
C SER A 26 26.86 6.99 -11.59
N GLN A 27 27.16 8.02 -10.79
CA GLN A 27 28.31 8.89 -11.02
C GLN A 27 29.63 8.24 -10.62
N LYS A 28 29.60 7.28 -9.68
CA LYS A 28 30.77 6.51 -9.23
C LYS A 28 30.99 5.24 -10.06
N ASP A 29 29.91 4.60 -10.46
CA ASP A 29 29.88 3.37 -11.25
C ASP A 29 29.05 3.62 -12.51
N THR A 30 29.74 3.88 -13.63
CA THR A 30 29.13 4.20 -14.93
C THR A 30 28.35 3.06 -15.54
N ASP A 31 28.44 1.85 -14.98
CA ASP A 31 27.65 0.70 -15.40
C ASP A 31 26.28 0.66 -14.69
N ILE A 32 25.98 1.57 -13.77
CA ILE A 32 24.63 1.78 -13.21
C ILE A 32 23.93 2.87 -14.02
N ILE A 33 22.80 2.54 -14.66
CA ILE A 33 22.11 3.44 -15.60
C ILE A 33 20.70 3.75 -15.08
N LEU A 34 20.36 5.03 -14.98
CA LEU A 34 18.99 5.50 -14.70
C LEU A 34 18.19 5.46 -16.01
N ALA A 35 17.60 4.30 -16.33
CA ALA A 35 17.04 4.04 -17.64
C ALA A 35 15.64 4.61 -17.83
N ALA A 36 14.71 4.32 -16.91
CA ALA A 36 13.33 4.77 -17.06
C ALA A 36 12.62 5.03 -15.71
N VAL A 37 11.56 5.82 -15.75
CA VAL A 37 10.59 5.95 -14.65
C VAL A 37 9.17 5.90 -15.19
N ALA A 38 8.24 5.28 -14.46
CA ALA A 38 6.85 5.19 -14.85
C ALA A 38 5.89 5.65 -13.74
N SER A 39 4.88 6.41 -14.14
CA SER A 39 3.81 6.91 -13.28
C SER A 39 2.50 6.87 -14.07
N ARG A 40 1.38 6.59 -13.40
CA ARG A 40 0.03 6.76 -14.01
C ARG A 40 -0.32 8.22 -14.33
N ASN A 41 0.48 9.16 -13.82
CA ASN A 41 0.42 10.58 -14.18
C ASN A 41 1.68 10.93 -14.97
N LYS A 42 1.49 11.30 -16.25
CA LYS A 42 2.54 11.57 -17.22
C LYS A 42 3.49 12.69 -16.78
N GLU A 43 2.94 13.80 -16.29
CA GLU A 43 3.71 14.98 -15.88
C GLU A 43 4.64 14.63 -14.71
N ARG A 44 4.17 13.79 -13.77
CA ARG A 44 4.97 13.31 -12.64
C ARG A 44 6.13 12.43 -13.10
N ALA A 45 5.92 11.52 -14.06
CA ALA A 45 7.01 10.70 -14.60
C ALA A 45 8.06 11.57 -15.30
N GLN A 46 7.61 12.54 -16.11
CA GLN A 46 8.50 13.45 -16.84
C GLN A 46 9.32 14.34 -15.89
N SER A 47 8.66 14.95 -14.90
CA SER A 47 9.33 15.80 -13.90
C SER A 47 10.36 15.00 -13.10
N PHE A 48 10.00 13.80 -12.64
CA PHE A 48 10.92 12.93 -11.90
C PHE A 48 12.10 12.49 -12.77
N ALA A 49 11.86 12.17 -14.04
CA ALA A 49 12.94 11.81 -14.97
C ALA A 49 13.92 12.95 -15.16
N GLN A 50 13.42 14.17 -15.35
CA GLN A 50 14.25 15.36 -15.50
C GLN A 50 15.05 15.67 -14.23
N GLU A 51 14.45 15.55 -13.05
CA GLU A 51 15.09 15.85 -11.77
C GLU A 51 16.31 14.95 -11.50
N TYR A 52 16.19 13.65 -11.76
CA TYR A 52 17.26 12.68 -11.46
C TYR A 52 18.11 12.29 -12.67
N GLY A 53 17.70 12.65 -13.89
CA GLY A 53 18.42 12.31 -15.11
C GLY A 53 18.11 10.91 -15.66
N PHE A 54 16.86 10.44 -15.53
CA PHE A 54 16.43 9.21 -16.20
C PHE A 54 16.31 9.43 -17.71
N LEU A 55 16.76 8.45 -18.50
CA LEU A 55 16.76 8.55 -19.96
C LEU A 55 15.36 8.57 -20.57
N ARG A 56 14.38 7.93 -19.92
CA ARG A 56 13.00 7.79 -20.40
C ARG A 56 11.99 7.99 -19.28
N SER A 57 10.77 8.37 -19.67
CA SER A 57 9.61 8.40 -18.78
C SER A 57 8.40 7.79 -19.48
N TYR A 58 7.57 7.08 -18.72
CA TYR A 58 6.36 6.40 -19.20
C TYR A 58 5.14 6.81 -18.37
N ASP A 59 3.99 6.88 -19.02
CA ASP A 59 2.67 7.11 -18.39
C ASP A 59 1.96 5.80 -18.00
N SER A 60 2.60 4.66 -18.25
CA SER A 60 2.13 3.31 -17.88
C SER A 60 3.28 2.49 -17.30
N TYR A 61 2.97 1.68 -16.28
CA TYR A 61 3.93 0.72 -15.74
C TYR A 61 4.25 -0.39 -16.75
N ASP A 62 3.28 -0.74 -17.61
CA ASP A 62 3.42 -1.81 -18.60
C ASP A 62 4.44 -1.45 -19.65
N ALA A 63 4.42 -0.20 -20.13
CA ALA A 63 5.42 0.30 -21.07
C ALA A 63 6.84 0.22 -20.49
N LEU A 64 7.01 0.47 -19.19
CA LEU A 64 8.30 0.31 -18.51
C LEU A 64 8.71 -1.17 -18.38
N PHE A 65 7.76 -2.06 -18.13
CA PHE A 65 8.03 -3.51 -18.08
C PHE A 65 8.32 -4.10 -19.47
N GLU A 66 7.77 -3.55 -20.54
CA GLU A 66 8.04 -3.98 -21.92
C GLU A 66 9.38 -3.44 -22.45
N ASP A 67 9.90 -2.37 -21.86
CA ASP A 67 11.15 -1.72 -22.29
C ASP A 67 12.36 -2.66 -22.17
N SER A 68 12.90 -3.13 -23.28
CA SER A 68 14.08 -4.02 -23.32
C SER A 68 15.35 -3.37 -22.77
N GLU A 69 15.34 -2.05 -22.60
CA GLU A 69 16.42 -1.25 -22.05
C GLU A 69 16.31 -1.00 -20.54
N VAL A 70 15.44 -1.76 -19.85
CA VAL A 70 15.33 -1.81 -18.39
C VAL A 70 15.61 -3.24 -17.92
N ASP A 71 16.56 -3.41 -16.99
CA ASP A 71 16.98 -4.71 -16.45
C ASP A 71 16.34 -5.00 -15.10
N VAL A 72 16.25 -3.98 -14.25
CA VAL A 72 15.77 -4.06 -12.88
C VAL A 72 14.79 -2.93 -12.62
N VAL A 73 13.74 -3.20 -11.86
CA VAL A 73 12.78 -2.18 -11.45
C VAL A 73 12.76 -2.03 -9.93
N TYR A 74 12.73 -0.79 -9.47
CA TYR A 74 12.41 -0.46 -8.08
C TYR A 74 10.92 -0.11 -7.97
N ILE A 75 10.18 -0.87 -7.16
CA ILE A 75 8.74 -0.71 -6.98
C ILE A 75 8.48 0.07 -5.68
N ALA A 76 8.02 1.31 -5.81
CA ALA A 76 7.79 2.25 -4.71
C ALA A 76 6.30 2.61 -4.53
N SER A 77 5.40 1.70 -4.92
CA SER A 77 3.96 1.90 -4.89
C SER A 77 3.40 1.72 -3.46
N PRO A 78 2.08 1.87 -3.22
CA PRO A 78 1.49 1.49 -1.94
C PRO A 78 1.53 -0.03 -1.72
N HIS A 79 1.56 -0.45 -0.45
CA HIS A 79 1.75 -1.86 -0.04
C HIS A 79 0.79 -2.83 -0.75
N SER A 80 -0.48 -2.44 -0.92
CA SER A 80 -1.52 -3.26 -1.55
C SER A 80 -1.28 -3.62 -3.03
N SER A 81 -0.28 -3.02 -3.67
CA SER A 81 0.06 -3.24 -5.08
C SER A 81 1.44 -3.90 -5.30
N HIS A 82 2.23 -4.10 -4.24
CA HIS A 82 3.60 -4.61 -4.34
C HIS A 82 3.67 -5.98 -5.03
N ALA A 83 2.82 -6.94 -4.59
CA ALA A 83 2.81 -8.28 -5.14
C ALA A 83 2.41 -8.31 -6.62
N GLU A 84 1.35 -7.59 -6.99
CA GLU A 84 0.84 -7.52 -8.36
C GLU A 84 1.90 -6.95 -9.32
N LEU A 85 2.52 -5.82 -8.95
CA LEU A 85 3.54 -5.19 -9.77
C LEU A 85 4.83 -6.01 -9.83
N SER A 86 5.21 -6.65 -8.73
CA SER A 86 6.38 -7.55 -8.71
C SER A 86 6.18 -8.74 -9.65
N LEU A 87 5.02 -9.42 -9.59
CA LEU A 87 4.69 -10.52 -10.49
C LEU A 87 4.69 -10.06 -11.95
N LYS A 88 4.14 -8.88 -12.24
CA LYS A 88 4.12 -8.33 -13.60
C LYS A 88 5.52 -8.02 -14.12
N ALA A 89 6.37 -7.40 -13.31
CA ALA A 89 7.76 -7.13 -13.68
C ALA A 89 8.56 -8.42 -13.92
N LEU A 90 8.42 -9.41 -13.02
CA LEU A 90 9.11 -10.71 -13.13
C LEU A 90 8.69 -11.47 -14.40
N THR A 91 7.40 -11.48 -14.74
CA THR A 91 6.89 -12.12 -15.98
C THR A 91 7.41 -11.45 -17.25
N HIS A 92 7.72 -10.15 -17.19
CA HIS A 92 8.44 -9.42 -18.24
C HIS A 92 9.97 -9.55 -18.12
N LYS A 93 10.44 -10.54 -17.36
CA LYS A 93 11.85 -10.89 -17.17
C LYS A 93 12.69 -9.76 -16.56
N LYS A 94 12.08 -8.87 -15.78
CA LYS A 94 12.80 -7.85 -15.01
C LYS A 94 13.28 -8.44 -13.69
N HIS A 95 14.45 -7.99 -13.24
CA HIS A 95 14.83 -8.07 -11.84
C HIS A 95 13.96 -7.08 -11.03
N VAL A 96 13.73 -7.36 -9.75
CA VAL A 96 12.82 -6.55 -8.92
C VAL A 96 13.46 -6.25 -7.57
N VAL A 97 13.46 -4.97 -7.20
CA VAL A 97 13.64 -4.50 -5.83
C VAL A 97 12.34 -3.85 -5.42
N CYS A 98 11.61 -4.46 -4.48
CA CYS A 98 10.29 -3.98 -4.07
C CYS A 98 10.37 -3.35 -2.69
N GLU A 99 9.80 -2.16 -2.51
CA GLU A 99 9.65 -1.56 -1.18
C GLU A 99 9.00 -2.51 -0.19
N LYS A 100 9.35 -2.33 1.08
CA LYS A 100 8.76 -3.10 2.17
C LYS A 100 7.30 -2.66 2.45
N PRO A 101 6.46 -3.51 3.05
CA PRO A 101 6.62 -4.97 3.08
C PRO A 101 6.54 -5.53 1.65
N ALA A 102 7.24 -6.63 1.37
CA ALA A 102 7.26 -7.28 0.05
C ALA A 102 5.87 -7.52 -0.56
N ALA A 103 4.90 -7.85 0.30
CA ALA A 103 3.48 -7.94 -0.01
C ALA A 103 2.67 -7.79 1.29
N VAL A 104 1.33 -7.80 1.20
CA VAL A 104 0.48 -7.61 2.39
C VAL A 104 0.34 -8.85 3.28
N ASN A 105 0.68 -10.04 2.77
CA ASN A 105 0.66 -11.30 3.52
C ASN A 105 1.62 -12.35 2.93
N ALA A 106 1.88 -13.43 3.68
CA ALA A 106 2.86 -14.44 3.35
C ALA A 106 2.48 -15.27 2.10
N GLU A 107 1.18 -15.41 1.79
CA GLU A 107 0.74 -16.09 0.58
C GLU A 107 1.19 -15.33 -0.67
N GLN A 108 1.00 -14.02 -0.69
CA GLN A 108 1.44 -13.17 -1.79
C GLN A 108 2.96 -13.11 -1.90
N VAL A 109 3.66 -13.00 -0.76
CA VAL A 109 5.13 -13.09 -0.73
C VAL A 109 5.61 -14.38 -1.38
N LYS A 110 5.02 -15.52 -1.01
CA LYS A 110 5.37 -16.82 -1.59
C LYS A 110 5.17 -16.83 -3.11
N GLN A 111 4.05 -16.28 -3.60
CA GLN A 111 3.76 -16.22 -5.04
C GLN A 111 4.81 -15.42 -5.81
N VAL A 112 5.26 -14.29 -5.25
CA VAL A 112 6.31 -13.45 -5.86
C VAL A 112 7.66 -14.19 -5.88
N ILE A 113 8.04 -14.81 -4.77
CA ILE A 113 9.27 -15.62 -4.67
C ILE A 113 9.26 -16.79 -5.66
N ASP A 114 8.15 -17.53 -5.75
CA ASP A 114 7.99 -18.64 -6.68
C ASP A 114 8.16 -18.17 -8.14
N GLU A 115 7.58 -17.02 -8.50
CA GLU A 115 7.71 -16.45 -9.84
C GLU A 115 9.14 -15.95 -10.11
N ALA A 116 9.82 -15.35 -9.13
CA ALA A 116 11.21 -14.93 -9.24
C ALA A 116 12.14 -16.11 -9.52
N LYS A 117 11.96 -17.21 -8.79
CA LYS A 117 12.67 -18.49 -9.00
C LYS A 117 12.37 -19.06 -10.38
N LYS A 118 11.10 -19.09 -10.78
CA LYS A 118 10.65 -19.59 -12.10
C LYS A 118 11.24 -18.79 -13.26
N GLN A 119 11.33 -17.47 -13.15
CA GLN A 119 11.86 -16.60 -14.20
C GLN A 119 13.39 -16.46 -14.16
N ASN A 120 14.04 -17.08 -13.15
CA ASN A 120 15.45 -16.92 -12.84
C ASN A 120 15.86 -15.43 -12.75
N ARG A 121 15.08 -14.66 -11.98
CA ARG A 121 15.29 -13.22 -11.78
C ARG A 121 15.53 -12.90 -10.32
N PHE A 122 16.54 -12.06 -10.08
CA PHE A 122 16.74 -11.37 -8.82
C PHE A 122 15.45 -10.72 -8.31
N TYR A 123 15.05 -11.08 -7.10
CA TYR A 123 14.00 -10.43 -6.34
C TYR A 123 14.53 -10.09 -4.95
N LEU A 124 14.26 -8.87 -4.50
CA LEU A 124 14.60 -8.36 -3.19
C LEU A 124 13.42 -7.58 -2.59
N GLU A 125 13.07 -7.90 -1.35
CA GLU A 125 12.35 -6.98 -0.46
C GLU A 125 13.33 -5.91 0.06
N ALA A 126 13.06 -4.64 -0.20
CA ALA A 126 13.88 -3.49 0.15
C ALA A 126 13.75 -3.13 1.65
N THR A 127 14.10 -4.10 2.50
CA THR A 127 14.27 -3.88 3.94
C THR A 127 15.68 -3.31 4.16
N TRP A 128 15.90 -2.07 3.70
CA TRP A 128 17.18 -1.35 3.68
C TRP A 128 18.03 -1.45 4.97
N MET A 129 17.37 -1.55 6.14
CA MET A 129 18.00 -1.80 7.45
C MET A 129 18.93 -3.03 7.45
N CYS A 130 18.58 -4.10 6.73
CA CYS A 130 19.38 -5.33 6.66
C CYS A 130 20.75 -5.12 6.01
N PHE A 131 20.89 -4.09 5.18
CA PHE A 131 22.12 -3.75 4.47
C PHE A 131 22.95 -2.68 5.19
N ASN A 132 22.37 -2.05 6.23
CA ASN A 132 23.02 -0.98 6.97
C ASN A 132 24.26 -1.50 7.71
N PRO A 133 25.46 -0.94 7.45
CA PRO A 133 26.71 -1.42 8.06
C PRO A 133 26.77 -1.24 9.58
N THR A 134 26.03 -0.28 10.14
CA THR A 134 25.92 -0.07 11.59
C THR A 134 25.12 -1.20 12.24
N VAL A 135 23.96 -1.55 11.66
CA VAL A 135 23.13 -2.67 12.14
C VAL A 135 23.90 -3.99 12.04
N ARG A 136 24.61 -4.21 10.94
CA ARG A 136 25.43 -5.42 10.76
C ARG A 136 26.57 -5.50 11.78
N GLN A 137 27.18 -4.37 12.15
CA GLN A 137 28.20 -4.34 13.19
C GLN A 137 27.64 -4.77 14.56
N THR A 138 26.41 -4.38 14.90
CA THR A 138 25.82 -4.82 16.17
C THR A 138 25.51 -6.30 16.19
N LEU A 139 25.10 -6.88 15.06
CA LEU A 139 24.94 -8.34 14.94
C LEU A 139 26.27 -9.08 15.03
N SER A 140 27.35 -8.51 14.47
CA SER A 140 28.72 -9.05 14.64
C SER A 140 29.14 -9.04 16.11
N TRP A 141 28.89 -7.95 16.85
CA TRP A 141 29.19 -7.90 18.28
C TRP A 141 28.45 -8.97 19.09
N LEU A 142 27.21 -9.28 18.72
CA LEU A 142 26.47 -10.39 19.34
C LEU A 142 27.09 -11.76 19.00
N ASP A 143 27.45 -12.01 17.74
CA ASP A 143 28.11 -13.25 17.31
C ASP A 143 29.48 -13.44 18.00
N GLU A 144 30.21 -12.34 18.22
CA GLU A 144 31.48 -12.28 18.95
C GLU A 144 31.33 -12.42 20.49
N GLY A 145 30.09 -12.48 21.01
CA GLY A 145 29.81 -12.60 22.44
C GLY A 145 30.13 -11.35 23.26
N LYS A 146 30.16 -10.15 22.65
CA LYS A 146 30.61 -8.90 23.31
C LYS A 146 29.76 -8.49 24.51
N ILE A 147 28.50 -8.92 24.59
CA ILE A 147 27.60 -8.67 25.73
C ILE A 147 27.23 -9.95 26.47
N GLY A 148 28.00 -11.03 26.29
CA GLY A 148 27.65 -12.36 26.75
C GLY A 148 26.44 -12.93 25.99
N GLU A 149 25.61 -13.72 26.68
CA GLU A 149 24.43 -14.34 26.10
C GLU A 149 23.29 -13.33 25.94
N LEU A 150 22.67 -13.24 24.75
CA LEU A 150 21.55 -12.33 24.49
C LEU A 150 20.28 -12.79 25.25
N GLU A 151 19.76 -11.97 26.15
CA GLU A 151 18.60 -12.28 26.99
C GLU A 151 17.31 -11.59 26.51
N HIS A 152 17.41 -10.30 26.19
CA HIS A 152 16.24 -9.48 25.84
C HIS A 152 16.51 -8.45 24.74
N ILE A 153 15.52 -8.22 23.90
CA ILE A 153 15.54 -7.25 22.81
C ILE A 153 14.40 -6.25 23.01
N GLU A 154 14.71 -4.96 22.94
CA GLU A 154 13.70 -3.91 22.86
C GLU A 154 13.87 -3.12 21.57
N ALA A 155 12.78 -2.87 20.85
CA ALA A 155 12.80 -1.97 19.70
C ALA A 155 11.47 -1.25 19.58
N SER A 156 11.52 0.04 19.29
CA SER A 156 10.32 0.85 19.07
C SER A 156 10.46 1.68 17.81
N PHE A 157 9.40 1.74 17.02
CA PHE A 157 9.31 2.66 15.89
C PHE A 157 7.91 3.27 15.85
N SER A 158 7.77 4.35 16.60
CA SER A 158 6.52 5.09 16.76
C SER A 158 6.69 6.56 16.37
N PHE A 159 5.71 7.11 15.67
CA PHE A 159 5.61 8.53 15.38
C PHE A 159 4.14 8.97 15.38
N ARG A 160 3.92 10.27 15.55
CA ARG A 160 2.58 10.84 15.58
C ARG A 160 2.20 11.48 14.25
N ASN A 161 1.23 10.88 13.56
CA ASN A 161 0.46 11.55 12.52
C ASN A 161 -0.96 11.86 12.98
N LYS A 162 -1.53 12.93 12.44
CA LYS A 162 -2.97 13.20 12.57
C LYS A 162 -3.73 12.16 11.72
N PRO A 163 -4.73 11.45 12.28
CA PRO A 163 -5.53 10.52 11.49
C PRO A 163 -6.20 11.22 10.30
N ASP A 164 -5.96 10.68 9.12
CA ASP A 164 -6.49 11.17 7.83
C ASP A 164 -6.53 10.00 6.84
N VAL A 165 -7.72 9.56 6.46
CA VAL A 165 -7.91 8.42 5.54
C VAL A 165 -7.40 8.68 4.13
N THR A 166 -7.12 9.92 3.75
CA THR A 166 -6.48 10.24 2.46
C THR A 166 -4.97 9.95 2.49
N ASN A 167 -4.39 9.83 3.69
CA ASN A 167 -3.01 9.42 3.89
C ASN A 167 -2.93 7.89 3.88
N ARG A 168 -1.98 7.35 3.09
CA ARG A 168 -1.76 5.90 2.94
C ARG A 168 -1.64 5.15 4.27
N LEU A 169 -1.15 5.80 5.32
CA LEU A 169 -0.96 5.19 6.64
C LEU A 169 -2.29 4.82 7.31
N PHE A 170 -3.38 5.52 7.01
CA PHE A 170 -4.71 5.30 7.59
C PHE A 170 -5.71 4.69 6.60
N ALA A 171 -5.24 4.31 5.41
CA ALA A 171 -6.03 3.80 4.30
C ALA A 171 -6.00 2.24 4.30
N PRO A 172 -7.07 1.55 4.74
CA PRO A 172 -7.11 0.09 4.76
C PRO A 172 -6.98 -0.54 3.36
N GLU A 173 -7.51 0.12 2.33
CA GLU A 173 -7.40 -0.32 0.92
C GLU A 173 -5.96 -0.28 0.38
N LEU A 174 -5.09 0.50 1.03
CA LEU A 174 -3.66 0.57 0.73
C LEU A 174 -2.81 -0.27 1.70
N ALA A 175 -3.45 -1.05 2.58
CA ALA A 175 -2.80 -1.81 3.65
C ALA A 175 -1.91 -0.93 4.55
N GLY A 176 -2.49 0.20 5.00
CA GLY A 176 -1.91 1.06 6.02
C GLY A 176 -1.91 0.41 7.42
N GLY A 177 -1.48 1.18 8.42
CA GLY A 177 -1.31 0.72 9.80
C GLY A 177 0.15 0.69 10.24
N ALA A 178 0.35 0.59 11.55
CA ALA A 178 1.67 0.64 12.17
C ALA A 178 2.48 -0.63 11.92
N LEU A 179 1.87 -1.82 11.95
CA LEU A 179 2.59 -3.08 11.84
C LEU A 179 3.32 -3.20 10.50
N LEU A 180 2.63 -2.99 9.39
CA LEU A 180 3.24 -3.11 8.06
C LEU A 180 4.16 -1.91 7.70
N ASP A 181 3.96 -0.73 8.30
CA ASP A 181 4.78 0.44 8.00
C ASP A 181 6.04 0.54 8.87
N THR A 182 5.90 0.41 10.19
CA THR A 182 6.99 0.56 11.16
C THR A 182 7.29 -0.70 11.97
N GLY A 183 6.27 -1.51 12.29
CA GLY A 183 6.44 -2.77 13.03
C GLY A 183 7.26 -3.82 12.28
N ILE A 184 7.26 -3.80 10.95
CA ILE A 184 8.13 -4.64 10.13
C ILE A 184 9.61 -4.47 10.50
N TYR A 185 10.05 -3.26 10.86
CA TYR A 185 11.44 -3.03 11.26
C TYR A 185 11.73 -3.63 12.62
N THR A 186 10.85 -3.44 13.60
CA THR A 186 11.07 -3.95 14.96
C THR A 186 11.04 -5.49 14.98
N VAL A 187 10.11 -6.10 14.25
CA VAL A 187 10.03 -7.57 14.09
C VAL A 187 11.27 -8.10 13.36
N THR A 188 11.64 -7.51 12.23
CA THR A 188 12.83 -7.92 11.47
C THR A 188 14.09 -7.82 12.32
N PHE A 189 14.30 -6.70 13.02
CA PHE A 189 15.49 -6.50 13.85
C PHE A 189 15.56 -7.51 15.00
N ALA A 190 14.44 -7.81 15.65
CA ALA A 190 14.40 -8.80 16.72
C ALA A 190 14.73 -10.22 16.22
N MET A 191 14.18 -10.61 15.06
CA MET A 191 14.48 -11.91 14.45
C MET A 191 15.94 -12.00 14.00
N MET A 192 16.54 -10.90 13.52
CA MET A 192 17.96 -10.83 13.18
C MET A 192 18.87 -10.94 14.41
N ALA A 193 18.55 -10.20 15.48
CA ALA A 193 19.32 -10.25 16.72
C ALA A 193 19.24 -11.63 17.39
N ALA A 194 18.07 -12.27 17.40
CA ALA A 194 17.91 -13.62 17.92
C ALA A 194 18.65 -14.69 17.10
N ALA A 195 18.93 -14.44 15.82
CA ALA A 195 19.76 -15.31 14.97
C ALA A 195 21.27 -15.08 15.12
N SER A 196 21.67 -14.09 15.91
CA SER A 196 23.02 -13.51 15.81
C SER A 196 24.17 -14.45 16.15
N LYS A 197 23.95 -15.49 16.97
CA LYS A 197 24.96 -16.52 17.31
C LYS A 197 25.48 -17.32 16.10
N ASP A 198 24.73 -17.30 15.00
CA ASP A 198 25.08 -17.92 13.73
C ASP A 198 25.13 -16.89 12.59
N TYR A 199 25.26 -15.59 12.92
CA TYR A 199 25.25 -14.52 11.92
C TYR A 199 26.41 -14.69 10.94
N ASN A 200 27.62 -14.94 11.45
CA ASN A 200 28.79 -15.17 10.60
C ASN A 200 28.75 -16.53 9.87
N LYS A 201 27.86 -17.45 10.27
CA LYS A 201 27.63 -18.74 9.60
C LYS A 201 26.56 -18.70 8.51
N GLY A 202 25.90 -17.55 8.34
CA GLY A 202 24.93 -17.33 7.25
C GLY A 202 23.47 -17.28 7.68
N THR A 203 23.14 -17.62 8.93
CA THR A 203 21.76 -17.47 9.45
C THR A 203 21.44 -15.99 9.58
N ARG A 204 20.25 -15.57 9.13
CA ARG A 204 19.84 -14.15 9.13
C ARG A 204 18.68 -13.87 10.05
N VAL A 205 17.74 -14.81 10.20
CA VAL A 205 16.58 -14.65 11.08
C VAL A 205 16.31 -15.92 11.90
N ALA A 206 15.83 -15.74 13.13
CA ALA A 206 15.34 -16.81 13.98
C ALA A 206 13.81 -16.73 14.07
N LEU A 207 13.13 -17.87 13.95
CA LEU A 207 11.68 -17.91 14.12
C LEU A 207 11.31 -17.88 15.60
N PRO A 208 10.33 -17.04 16.00
CA PRO A 208 9.84 -17.05 17.37
C PRO A 208 9.10 -18.35 17.68
N LYS A 209 9.32 -18.88 18.88
CA LYS A 209 8.59 -20.01 19.47
C LYS A 209 7.20 -19.61 19.93
N LYS A 210 7.02 -18.39 20.45
CA LYS A 210 5.73 -17.82 20.83
C LYS A 210 5.64 -16.36 20.40
N ILE A 211 4.43 -15.96 20.01
CA ILE A 211 4.09 -14.60 19.61
C ILE A 211 2.85 -14.20 20.42
N ALA A 212 2.97 -13.16 21.23
CA ALA A 212 1.86 -12.58 21.97
C ALA A 212 1.75 -11.09 21.63
N THR A 213 0.55 -10.63 21.28
CA THR A 213 0.38 -9.30 20.68
C THR A 213 -0.85 -8.57 21.18
N LEU A 214 -0.81 -7.24 21.15
CA LEU A 214 -1.95 -6.36 21.39
C LEU A 214 -1.92 -5.22 20.37
N ALA A 215 -3.07 -4.81 19.87
CA ALA A 215 -3.18 -3.67 18.97
C ALA A 215 -4.42 -2.82 19.25
N LYS A 216 -4.29 -1.54 18.92
CA LYS A 216 -5.41 -0.61 18.79
C LYS A 216 -5.82 -0.56 17.33
N VAL A 217 -6.77 -1.40 16.95
CA VAL A 217 -7.34 -1.44 15.60
C VAL A 217 -8.48 -0.44 15.47
N LYS A 218 -8.45 0.39 14.42
CA LYS A 218 -9.50 1.36 14.09
C LYS A 218 -9.62 1.53 12.59
N ASN A 219 -10.84 1.58 12.06
CA ASN A 219 -11.10 1.79 10.62
C ASN A 219 -10.35 0.81 9.70
N GLY A 220 -10.15 -0.43 10.13
CA GLY A 220 -9.50 -1.47 9.33
C GLY A 220 -7.98 -1.37 9.22
N ILE A 221 -7.32 -0.62 10.12
CA ILE A 221 -5.87 -0.59 10.29
C ILE A 221 -5.51 -0.65 11.79
N ASP A 222 -4.28 -1.04 12.12
CA ASP A 222 -3.73 -0.91 13.47
C ASP A 222 -3.04 0.47 13.63
N GLU A 223 -3.54 1.33 14.52
CA GLU A 223 -2.95 2.66 14.76
C GLU A 223 -1.71 2.60 15.68
N TRP A 224 -1.66 1.56 16.52
CA TRP A 224 -0.63 1.27 17.51
C TRP A 224 -0.66 -0.23 17.81
N ASN A 225 0.49 -0.85 18.01
CA ASN A 225 0.58 -2.23 18.47
C ASN A 225 1.84 -2.47 19.32
N THR A 226 1.79 -3.57 20.08
CA THR A 226 2.95 -4.17 20.73
C THR A 226 3.02 -5.66 20.44
N VAL A 227 4.23 -6.16 20.22
CA VAL A 227 4.53 -7.56 19.90
C VAL A 227 5.58 -8.06 20.87
N SER A 228 5.28 -9.15 21.58
CA SER A 228 6.21 -9.88 22.42
C SER A 228 6.56 -11.21 21.77
N LEU A 229 7.85 -11.47 21.59
CA LEU A 229 8.39 -12.69 21.01
C LEU A 229 9.19 -13.46 22.05
N SER A 230 9.15 -14.79 22.00
CA SER A 230 10.16 -15.63 22.65
C SER A 230 10.76 -16.63 21.69
N PHE A 231 12.06 -16.87 21.80
CA PHE A 231 12.83 -17.74 20.92
C PHE A 231 13.15 -19.08 21.60
N THR A 232 13.71 -20.02 20.85
CA THR A 232 13.96 -21.40 21.34
C THR A 232 15.05 -21.48 22.39
N ASP A 233 16.02 -20.57 22.35
CA ASP A 233 17.15 -20.48 23.28
C ASP A 233 16.82 -19.70 24.57
N GLY A 234 15.61 -19.16 24.67
CA GLY A 234 15.14 -18.40 25.83
C GLY A 234 15.20 -16.88 25.65
N THR A 235 15.84 -16.37 24.60
CA THR A 235 15.82 -14.93 24.29
C THR A 235 14.38 -14.44 24.12
N THR A 236 14.10 -13.22 24.56
CA THR A 236 12.79 -12.57 24.44
C THR A 236 12.89 -11.23 23.73
N ALA A 237 11.79 -10.76 23.15
CA ALA A 237 11.74 -9.42 22.56
C ALA A 237 10.44 -8.69 22.93
N ARG A 238 10.52 -7.38 23.17
CA ARG A 238 9.39 -6.47 23.34
C ARG A 238 9.47 -5.37 22.28
N LEU A 239 8.45 -5.33 21.42
CA LEU A 239 8.42 -4.48 20.23
C LEU A 239 7.22 -3.56 20.29
N GLU A 240 7.39 -2.31 19.88
CA GLU A 240 6.31 -1.34 19.78
C GLU A 240 6.32 -0.64 18.42
N SER A 241 5.14 -0.43 17.84
CA SER A 241 5.01 0.41 16.65
C SER A 241 3.74 1.25 16.67
N SER A 242 3.81 2.48 16.17
CA SER A 242 2.66 3.38 16.07
C SER A 242 2.78 4.41 14.97
N VAL A 243 1.62 4.80 14.43
CA VAL A 243 1.47 5.94 13.52
C VAL A 243 0.64 7.08 14.13
N THR A 244 0.17 6.93 15.38
CA THR A 244 -0.69 7.92 16.06
C THR A 244 -0.14 8.41 17.39
N THR A 245 0.77 7.68 18.01
CA THR A 245 1.43 8.08 19.25
C THR A 245 2.93 8.22 19.03
N GLU A 246 3.50 9.22 19.69
CA GLU A 246 4.94 9.33 19.87
C GLU A 246 5.20 9.11 21.35
N SER A 247 6.08 8.18 21.69
CA SER A 247 6.41 7.97 23.11
C SER A 247 7.33 9.08 23.60
N ALA A 248 7.15 9.45 24.87
CA ALA A 248 7.89 10.51 25.54
C ALA A 248 9.42 10.30 25.55
N SER A 249 9.90 9.07 25.28
CA SER A 249 11.32 8.73 25.21
C SER A 249 11.93 8.84 23.81
N ASN A 250 11.22 9.37 22.81
CA ASN A 250 11.68 9.43 21.42
C ASN A 250 11.88 8.01 20.84
N SER A 251 10.84 7.18 20.96
CA SER A 251 10.72 5.73 20.70
C SER A 251 11.03 5.28 19.27
N LYS A 252 12.29 5.42 18.92
CA LYS A 252 12.88 5.12 17.61
C LYS A 252 14.21 4.36 17.77
N ASP A 253 14.54 3.98 19.00
CA ASP A 253 15.77 3.28 19.38
C ASP A 253 15.53 1.77 19.50
N ALA A 254 16.62 1.00 19.45
CA ALA A 254 16.66 -0.39 19.85
C ALA A 254 17.75 -0.66 20.90
N TYR A 255 17.49 -1.65 21.76
CA TYR A 255 18.39 -2.13 22.79
C TYR A 255 18.50 -3.66 22.73
N LEU A 256 19.72 -4.17 22.89
CA LEU A 256 20.04 -5.59 22.93
C LEU A 256 20.71 -5.86 24.28
N TYR A 257 20.03 -6.55 25.18
CA TYR A 257 20.50 -6.83 26.54
C TYR A 257 21.04 -8.25 26.62
N GLY A 258 22.27 -8.39 27.10
CA GLY A 258 22.90 -9.67 27.36
C GLY A 258 23.44 -9.76 28.79
N THR A 259 23.96 -10.92 29.15
CA THR A 259 24.41 -11.22 30.52
C THR A 259 25.57 -10.33 31.00
N GLU A 260 26.37 -9.78 30.10
CA GLU A 260 27.56 -8.98 30.42
C GLU A 260 27.43 -7.50 30.03
N GLY A 261 26.35 -7.11 29.34
CA GLY A 261 26.21 -5.75 28.85
C GLY A 261 24.99 -5.52 27.97
N TYR A 262 24.96 -4.39 27.28
CA TYR A 262 23.94 -4.12 26.28
C TYR A 262 24.47 -3.27 25.12
N ILE A 263 23.80 -3.37 23.98
CA ILE A 263 24.03 -2.52 22.80
C ILE A 263 22.84 -1.58 22.65
N LYS A 264 23.10 -0.29 22.42
CA LYS A 264 22.10 0.72 22.06
C LYS A 264 22.28 1.15 20.60
N LEU A 265 21.18 1.15 19.85
CA LEU A 265 21.11 1.66 18.48
C LEU A 265 20.06 2.78 18.40
N PRO A 266 20.49 4.05 18.42
CA PRO A 266 19.58 5.17 18.15
C PRO A 266 19.05 5.13 16.72
N LEU A 267 17.76 5.43 16.53
CA LEU A 267 17.12 5.45 15.21
C LEU A 267 17.37 4.14 14.43
N PHE A 268 17.15 3.00 15.09
CA PHE A 268 17.76 1.70 14.72
C PHE A 268 17.55 1.27 13.26
N TRP A 269 16.39 1.57 12.66
CA TRP A 269 16.10 1.19 11.26
C TRP A 269 16.98 1.95 10.24
N MET A 270 17.54 3.08 10.66
CA MET A 270 18.44 3.93 9.86
C MET A 270 19.69 4.30 10.69
N ALA A 271 20.18 3.35 11.50
CA ALA A 271 21.26 3.60 12.44
C ALA A 271 22.54 4.13 11.74
N GLN A 272 23.04 5.26 12.20
CA GLN A 272 24.37 5.80 11.84
C GLN A 272 25.33 5.73 13.03
N GLU A 273 24.87 5.30 14.20
CA GLU A 273 25.72 5.00 15.34
C GLU A 273 25.20 3.77 16.12
N ALA A 274 26.12 3.11 16.81
CA ALA A 274 25.80 2.08 17.80
C ALA A 274 26.78 2.19 18.96
N GLN A 275 26.28 1.88 20.16
CA GLN A 275 27.01 2.05 21.41
C GLN A 275 26.97 0.72 22.19
N LEU A 276 28.15 0.22 22.57
CA LEU A 276 28.31 -1.01 23.35
C LEU A 276 28.64 -0.64 24.79
N PHE A 277 27.89 -1.20 25.74
CA PHE A 277 28.06 -1.00 27.17
C PHE A 277 28.29 -2.34 27.85
N LEU A 278 29.24 -2.40 28.79
CA LEU A 278 29.46 -3.58 29.64
C LEU A 278 29.11 -3.26 31.09
N TYR A 279 28.58 -4.26 31.79
CA TYR A 279 28.33 -4.17 33.21
C TYR A 279 29.65 -4.16 34.00
N SER A 280 29.80 -3.16 34.86
CA SER A 280 30.92 -2.98 35.79
C SER A 280 30.33 -2.57 37.13
N ASP A 281 30.55 -3.41 38.14
CA ASP A 281 30.00 -3.25 39.49
C ASP A 281 28.45 -3.18 39.48
N ASN A 282 27.88 -1.99 39.71
CA ASN A 282 26.43 -1.72 39.70
C ASN A 282 26.02 -0.73 38.59
N SER A 283 26.84 -0.58 37.56
CA SER A 283 26.62 0.37 36.47
C SER A 283 26.99 -0.23 35.12
N ALA A 284 26.54 0.38 34.03
CA ALA A 284 27.01 0.05 32.69
C ALA A 284 27.95 1.15 32.18
N LYS A 285 29.11 0.77 31.66
CA LYS A 285 30.09 1.69 31.07
C LYS A 285 30.15 1.49 29.57
N GLN A 286 30.10 2.58 28.80
CA GLN A 286 30.31 2.52 27.36
C GLN A 286 31.76 2.12 27.08
N VAL A 287 31.97 1.00 26.41
CA VAL A 287 33.31 0.50 26.06
C VAL A 287 33.65 0.72 24.59
N GLU A 288 32.63 0.83 23.73
CA GLU A 288 32.80 1.06 22.30
C GLU A 288 31.65 1.91 21.75
N LYS A 289 31.95 2.79 20.79
CA LYS A 289 30.98 3.54 20.01
C LYS A 289 31.47 3.57 18.56
N ILE A 290 30.57 3.27 17.63
CA ILE A 290 30.81 3.45 16.20
C ILE A 290 29.92 4.56 15.66
N GLU A 291 30.46 5.32 14.72
CA GLU A 291 29.73 6.31 13.92
C GLU A 291 30.02 6.04 12.44
N ARG A 292 28.97 5.78 11.67
CA ARG A 292 29.02 5.46 10.23
C ARG A 292 27.96 6.30 9.52
N PRO A 293 28.23 7.60 9.29
CA PRO A 293 27.31 8.45 8.57
C PRO A 293 27.05 7.91 7.16
N PHE A 294 25.83 8.08 6.67
CA PHE A 294 25.48 7.68 5.31
C PHE A 294 26.24 8.52 4.28
N LEU A 295 26.58 7.89 3.15
CA LEU A 295 27.17 8.57 2.02
C LEU A 295 26.13 9.50 1.37
N VAL A 296 24.88 9.01 1.24
CA VAL A 296 23.77 9.77 0.68
C VAL A 296 22.62 9.85 1.67
N ASN A 297 21.96 8.71 1.90
CA ASN A 297 20.78 8.66 2.76
C ASN A 297 20.50 7.26 3.33
N GLY A 298 21.36 6.27 3.07
CA GLY A 298 21.25 4.88 3.55
C GLY A 298 20.75 3.90 2.47
N TYR A 299 20.04 4.37 1.44
CA TYR A 299 19.56 3.53 0.33
C TYR A 299 20.70 3.00 -0.54
N GLU A 300 21.86 3.65 -0.52
CA GLU A 300 23.03 3.21 -1.29
C GLU A 300 23.41 1.74 -1.01
N TYR A 301 23.25 1.25 0.22
CA TYR A 301 23.69 -0.09 0.59
C TYR A 301 22.84 -1.20 -0.03
N GLU A 302 21.52 -1.03 -0.10
CA GLU A 302 20.65 -2.02 -0.76
C GLU A 302 20.78 -1.96 -2.29
N ILE A 303 21.05 -0.78 -2.85
CA ILE A 303 21.30 -0.62 -4.28
C ILE A 303 22.60 -1.32 -4.67
N GLU A 304 23.69 -1.07 -3.93
CA GLU A 304 24.99 -1.72 -4.15
C GLU A 304 24.88 -3.24 -4.06
N GLU A 305 24.16 -3.76 -3.06
CA GLU A 305 23.95 -5.20 -2.89
C GLU A 305 23.10 -5.81 -4.02
N ALA A 306 22.03 -5.14 -4.44
CA ALA A 306 21.22 -5.57 -5.58
C ALA A 306 22.05 -5.60 -6.87
N VAL A 307 22.82 -4.54 -7.14
CA VAL A 307 23.73 -4.47 -8.30
C VAL A 307 24.76 -5.60 -8.25
N ARG A 308 25.39 -5.84 -7.09
CA ARG A 308 26.35 -6.93 -6.90
C ARG A 308 25.73 -8.29 -7.23
N CYS A 309 24.55 -8.59 -6.68
CA CYS A 309 23.84 -9.85 -6.91
C CYS A 309 23.44 -10.04 -8.38
N ILE A 310 22.86 -9.01 -9.00
CA ILE A 310 22.44 -9.06 -10.41
C ILE A 310 23.64 -9.30 -11.33
N ARG A 311 24.77 -8.61 -11.09
CA ARG A 311 25.99 -8.81 -11.88
C ARG A 311 26.52 -10.23 -11.79
N GLN A 312 26.44 -10.83 -10.60
CA GLN A 312 26.83 -12.22 -10.31
C GLN A 312 25.80 -13.26 -10.77
N GLY A 313 24.63 -12.84 -11.25
CA GLY A 313 23.57 -13.74 -11.69
C GLY A 313 22.80 -14.41 -10.54
N CYS A 314 22.87 -13.86 -9.33
CA CYS A 314 22.10 -14.34 -8.18
C CYS A 314 20.61 -13.99 -8.35
N ILE A 315 19.73 -14.84 -7.82
CA ILE A 315 18.28 -14.59 -7.76
C ILE A 315 17.81 -13.98 -6.43
N GLU A 316 18.70 -13.93 -5.44
CA GLU A 316 18.47 -13.36 -4.11
C GLU A 316 19.81 -12.90 -3.50
N THR A 317 19.74 -12.19 -2.39
CA THR A 317 20.92 -11.78 -1.60
C THR A 317 21.07 -12.69 -0.36
N PRO A 318 22.30 -13.06 0.01
CA PRO A 318 22.54 -13.79 1.27
C PRO A 318 22.41 -12.91 2.52
N LEU A 319 22.14 -11.60 2.38
CA LEU A 319 21.96 -10.68 3.51
C LEU A 319 20.49 -10.56 3.95
N HIS A 320 19.56 -10.89 3.06
CA HIS A 320 18.11 -10.91 3.28
C HIS A 320 17.46 -11.83 2.24
N THR A 321 17.42 -13.12 2.56
CA THR A 321 17.01 -14.18 1.64
C THR A 321 15.49 -14.18 1.39
N HIS A 322 15.05 -14.89 0.36
CA HIS A 322 13.62 -15.11 0.11
C HIS A 322 12.93 -15.79 1.30
N ASP A 323 13.62 -16.72 1.95
CA ASP A 323 13.11 -17.42 3.12
C ASP A 323 13.02 -16.49 4.34
N ASP A 324 13.94 -15.54 4.50
CA ASP A 324 13.88 -14.51 5.54
C ASP A 324 12.65 -13.61 5.36
N THR A 325 12.44 -13.06 4.15
CA THR A 325 11.25 -12.27 3.82
C THR A 325 9.96 -13.04 4.12
N LEU A 326 9.88 -14.31 3.74
CA LEU A 326 8.71 -15.14 4.00
C LEU A 326 8.51 -15.42 5.50
N ALA A 327 9.59 -15.68 6.24
CA ALA A 327 9.56 -15.92 7.68
C ALA A 327 9.07 -14.70 8.45
N ILE A 328 9.60 -13.51 8.13
CA ILE A 328 9.17 -12.24 8.74
C ILE A 328 7.70 -11.98 8.43
N CYS A 329 7.29 -12.15 7.17
CA CYS A 329 5.90 -11.91 6.77
C CYS A 329 4.92 -12.84 7.52
N LYS A 330 5.28 -14.10 7.77
CA LYS A 330 4.47 -15.03 8.60
C LYS A 330 4.30 -14.55 10.04
N VAL A 331 5.31 -13.92 10.63
CA VAL A 331 5.20 -13.32 11.97
C VAL A 331 4.23 -12.13 11.94
N LEU A 332 4.31 -11.28 10.91
CA LEU A 332 3.37 -10.17 10.74
C LEU A 332 1.93 -10.67 10.54
N ASP A 333 1.73 -11.73 9.75
CA ASP A 333 0.43 -12.37 9.55
C ASP A 333 -0.15 -12.91 10.86
N GLU A 334 0.67 -13.59 11.68
CA GLU A 334 0.21 -14.10 12.98
C GLU A 334 -0.16 -12.97 13.93
N CYS A 335 0.58 -11.86 13.95
CA CYS A 335 0.20 -10.67 14.73
C CYS A 335 -1.19 -10.17 14.32
N ARG A 336 -1.42 -9.98 13.01
CA ARG A 336 -2.70 -9.49 12.48
C ARG A 336 -3.85 -10.45 12.73
N LYS A 337 -3.58 -11.76 12.63
CA LYS A 337 -4.56 -12.82 12.90
C LYS A 337 -5.05 -12.77 14.35
N GLN A 338 -4.16 -12.53 15.33
CA GLN A 338 -4.55 -12.37 16.74
C GLN A 338 -5.47 -11.15 16.96
N TRP A 339 -5.39 -10.13 16.09
CA TRP A 339 -6.23 -8.93 16.15
C TRP A 339 -7.50 -9.02 15.31
N GLY A 340 -7.67 -10.09 14.51
CA GLY A 340 -8.75 -10.19 13.52
C GLY A 340 -8.64 -9.16 12.39
N LEU A 341 -7.44 -8.64 12.10
CA LEU A 341 -7.20 -7.59 11.12
C LEU A 341 -6.96 -8.15 9.71
N ASN A 342 -7.87 -7.85 8.77
CA ASN A 342 -7.76 -8.23 7.36
C ASN A 342 -7.88 -7.00 6.46
N TYR A 343 -7.00 -6.87 5.45
CA TYR A 343 -7.10 -5.78 4.49
C TYR A 343 -8.05 -6.13 3.34
N PRO A 344 -8.80 -5.14 2.79
CA PRO A 344 -9.67 -5.36 1.63
C PRO A 344 -8.95 -5.93 0.40
N CYS A 345 -7.66 -5.63 0.23
CA CYS A 345 -6.87 -6.05 -0.93
C CYS A 345 -6.49 -7.53 -0.93
N GLU A 346 -6.52 -8.22 0.21
CA GLU A 346 -6.19 -9.65 0.31
C GLU A 346 -7.28 -10.52 -0.30
N ASN A 347 -8.52 -10.04 -0.26
CA ASN A 347 -9.67 -10.73 -0.81
C ASN A 347 -9.84 -10.53 -2.33
N LYS A 348 -8.88 -9.89 -3.02
CA LYS A 348 -8.94 -9.73 -4.49
C LYS A 348 -8.92 -11.09 -5.21
N LYS A 349 -8.08 -12.04 -4.77
CA LYS A 349 -8.10 -13.42 -5.28
C LYS A 349 -9.32 -14.22 -4.82
N ALA A 350 -9.85 -13.92 -3.63
CA ALA A 350 -11.16 -14.43 -3.18
C ALA A 350 -12.36 -13.69 -3.81
N LYS A 351 -12.15 -12.80 -4.78
CA LYS A 351 -13.21 -12.29 -5.68
C LYS A 351 -13.03 -12.82 -7.10
N GLU A 352 -11.78 -13.00 -7.55
CA GLU A 352 -11.49 -13.55 -8.89
C GLU A 352 -11.59 -15.09 -8.96
N LYS A 353 -11.26 -15.84 -7.90
CA LYS A 353 -11.47 -17.31 -7.83
C LYS A 353 -12.85 -17.71 -7.29
N THR A 354 -13.57 -16.80 -6.66
CA THR A 354 -14.92 -17.01 -6.12
C THR A 354 -16.01 -16.39 -6.99
N MET A 355 -15.66 -15.97 -8.21
CA MET A 355 -16.59 -15.83 -9.35
C MET A 355 -17.05 -17.19 -9.92
N SER A 356 -16.90 -18.25 -9.13
CA SER A 356 -17.51 -19.56 -9.30
C SER A 356 -18.15 -19.96 -7.97
N THR A 357 -19.08 -19.15 -7.47
CA THR A 357 -20.41 -19.51 -6.92
C THR A 357 -20.96 -18.35 -6.08
N SER A 358 -21.98 -17.67 -6.62
CA SER A 358 -22.98 -16.79 -5.97
C SER A 358 -22.52 -15.52 -5.22
N ASP A 359 -21.88 -14.56 -5.90
CA ASP A 359 -22.00 -13.14 -5.47
C ASP A 359 -23.33 -12.59 -6.00
N THR A 360 -24.34 -12.57 -5.13
CA THR A 360 -25.69 -12.10 -5.46
C THR A 360 -25.80 -10.58 -5.38
N SER A 361 -24.72 -9.80 -5.23
CA SER A 361 -24.80 -8.34 -5.24
C SER A 361 -24.69 -7.76 -6.66
N ILE A 362 -25.27 -6.59 -6.91
CA ILE A 362 -25.18 -5.84 -8.17
C ILE A 362 -24.44 -4.53 -7.90
N THR A 363 -23.40 -4.23 -8.67
CA THR A 363 -22.69 -2.96 -8.57
C THR A 363 -23.16 -2.01 -9.66
N ILE A 364 -23.41 -0.75 -9.32
CA ILE A 364 -23.93 0.26 -10.24
C ILE A 364 -23.06 1.51 -10.14
N TYR A 365 -22.60 2.03 -11.28
CA TYR A 365 -21.96 3.35 -11.40
C TYR A 365 -22.89 4.29 -12.14
N THR A 366 -22.92 5.56 -11.76
CA THR A 366 -23.81 6.57 -12.37
C THR A 366 -23.11 7.90 -12.50
N ASP A 367 -23.35 8.59 -13.61
CA ASP A 367 -22.90 9.97 -13.83
C ASP A 367 -23.91 10.73 -14.70
N GLY A 368 -23.96 12.05 -14.56
CA GLY A 368 -24.81 12.93 -15.34
C GLY A 368 -24.28 14.36 -15.43
N GLY A 369 -24.48 14.99 -16.59
CA GLY A 369 -23.91 16.30 -16.88
C GLY A 369 -24.71 17.09 -17.93
N CYS A 370 -24.41 18.37 -18.06
CA CYS A 370 -25.13 19.31 -18.92
C CYS A 370 -24.19 20.40 -19.43
N HIS A 371 -24.26 20.72 -20.72
CA HIS A 371 -23.58 21.86 -21.34
C HIS A 371 -24.50 23.08 -21.39
N GLY A 372 -24.15 24.12 -20.64
CA GLY A 372 -25.09 25.20 -20.30
C GLY A 372 -26.11 24.69 -19.29
N ASN A 373 -26.22 25.29 -18.11
CA ASN A 373 -27.06 24.77 -17.02
C ASN A 373 -28.18 25.79 -16.71
N PRO A 374 -29.32 25.77 -17.43
CA PRO A 374 -29.83 24.66 -18.26
C PRO A 374 -29.41 24.66 -19.74
N GLY A 375 -29.47 23.49 -20.38
CA GLY A 375 -28.99 23.23 -21.74
C GLY A 375 -29.00 21.72 -22.10
N PRO A 376 -28.33 21.30 -23.20
CA PRO A 376 -28.22 19.89 -23.56
C PRO A 376 -27.51 19.07 -22.47
N GLY A 377 -28.15 18.02 -21.98
CA GLY A 377 -27.61 17.15 -20.92
C GLY A 377 -27.67 15.67 -21.25
N GLY A 378 -26.77 14.92 -20.63
CA GLY A 378 -26.61 13.48 -20.78
C GLY A 378 -26.55 12.80 -19.42
N TRP A 379 -26.98 11.55 -19.37
CA TRP A 379 -26.88 10.70 -18.18
C TRP A 379 -26.41 9.31 -18.61
N ALA A 380 -25.69 8.63 -17.72
CA ALA A 380 -25.24 7.27 -17.96
C ALA A 380 -25.20 6.44 -16.68
N SER A 381 -25.36 5.13 -16.84
CA SER A 381 -25.21 4.17 -15.76
C SER A 381 -24.65 2.86 -16.27
N VAL A 382 -23.83 2.21 -15.44
CA VAL A 382 -23.20 0.92 -15.75
C VAL A 382 -23.48 -0.03 -14.61
N LEU A 383 -24.15 -1.15 -14.91
CA LEU A 383 -24.50 -2.19 -13.96
C LEU A 383 -23.61 -3.41 -14.18
N LEU A 384 -23.12 -4.00 -13.09
CA LEU A 384 -22.28 -5.18 -13.07
C LEU A 384 -22.99 -6.28 -12.28
N TYR A 385 -23.36 -7.37 -12.96
CA TYR A 385 -24.03 -8.52 -12.35
C TYR A 385 -23.79 -9.78 -13.20
N ASP A 386 -23.61 -10.93 -12.56
CA ASP A 386 -23.46 -12.23 -13.22
C ASP A 386 -22.37 -12.26 -14.32
N GLY A 387 -21.29 -11.50 -14.11
CA GLY A 387 -20.21 -11.32 -15.10
C GLY A 387 -20.59 -10.48 -16.32
N LYS A 388 -21.78 -9.86 -16.35
CA LYS A 388 -22.24 -8.94 -17.39
C LYS A 388 -21.98 -7.48 -17.01
N GLU A 389 -21.62 -6.70 -18.03
CA GLU A 389 -21.56 -5.24 -17.98
C GLU A 389 -22.74 -4.69 -18.80
N GLN A 390 -23.72 -4.05 -18.13
CA GLN A 390 -24.90 -3.44 -18.78
C GLN A 390 -24.80 -1.92 -18.69
N ALA A 391 -24.57 -1.27 -19.83
CA ALA A 391 -24.58 0.19 -19.93
C ALA A 391 -25.99 0.70 -20.30
N LEU A 392 -26.40 1.80 -19.68
CA LEU A 392 -27.60 2.58 -19.96
C LEU A 392 -27.19 4.02 -20.14
N SER A 393 -27.74 4.72 -21.13
CA SER A 393 -27.49 6.15 -21.33
C SER A 393 -28.63 6.81 -22.08
N GLY A 394 -28.70 8.13 -21.99
CA GLY A 394 -29.60 8.96 -22.79
C GLY A 394 -29.35 10.44 -22.50
N GLY A 395 -30.09 11.31 -23.18
CA GLY A 395 -29.97 12.75 -22.99
C GLY A 395 -31.29 13.51 -23.12
N GLU A 396 -31.26 14.77 -22.70
CA GLU A 396 -32.38 15.72 -22.76
C GLU A 396 -31.86 17.08 -23.24
N ALA A 397 -32.51 17.65 -24.28
CA ALA A 397 -32.00 18.85 -24.95
C ALA A 397 -31.99 20.13 -24.09
N ASN A 398 -32.81 20.17 -23.02
CA ASN A 398 -32.88 21.31 -22.12
C ASN A 398 -33.13 20.85 -20.68
N THR A 399 -32.06 20.61 -19.95
CA THR A 399 -32.07 20.04 -18.60
C THR A 399 -31.01 20.70 -17.72
N THR A 400 -30.72 20.14 -16.54
CA THR A 400 -29.67 20.66 -15.63
C THR A 400 -28.76 19.53 -15.17
N ASN A 401 -27.54 19.85 -14.72
CA ASN A 401 -26.60 18.88 -14.14
C ASN A 401 -27.29 17.99 -13.09
N ASN A 402 -27.92 18.61 -12.09
CA ASN A 402 -28.59 17.88 -11.00
C ASN A 402 -29.73 16.97 -11.48
N ARG A 403 -30.43 17.32 -12.56
CA ARG A 403 -31.49 16.47 -13.13
C ARG A 403 -30.90 15.26 -13.84
N MET A 404 -29.79 15.42 -14.56
CA MET A 404 -29.12 14.29 -15.23
C MET A 404 -28.51 13.32 -14.23
N GLU A 405 -27.89 13.84 -13.18
CA GLU A 405 -27.34 13.05 -12.08
C GLU A 405 -28.41 12.19 -11.38
N LEU A 406 -29.56 12.80 -11.08
CA LEU A 406 -30.72 12.07 -10.55
C LEU A 406 -31.28 11.07 -11.55
N THR A 407 -31.31 11.43 -12.84
CA THR A 407 -31.86 10.57 -13.89
C THR A 407 -31.01 9.33 -14.09
N ALA A 408 -29.67 9.43 -14.05
CA ALA A 408 -28.76 8.30 -14.10
C ALA A 408 -29.10 7.27 -13.00
N ALA A 409 -29.09 7.72 -11.75
CA ALA A 409 -29.49 6.92 -10.59
C ALA A 409 -30.88 6.27 -10.75
N ILE A 410 -31.88 7.05 -11.16
CA ILE A 410 -33.26 6.55 -11.34
C ILE A 410 -33.30 5.49 -12.42
N LYS A 411 -32.66 5.70 -13.58
CA LYS A 411 -32.70 4.78 -14.71
C LYS A 411 -32.03 3.45 -14.40
N ALA A 412 -30.93 3.47 -13.64
CA ALA A 412 -30.30 2.24 -13.18
C ALA A 412 -31.21 1.44 -12.23
N LEU A 413 -31.82 2.10 -11.24
CA LEU A 413 -32.71 1.42 -10.28
C LEU A 413 -34.04 0.97 -10.92
N ASP A 414 -34.57 1.76 -11.87
CA ASP A 414 -35.77 1.41 -12.64
C ASP A 414 -35.53 0.20 -13.55
N PHE A 415 -34.32 0.09 -14.14
CA PHE A 415 -33.92 -1.12 -14.85
C PHE A 415 -33.93 -2.33 -13.91
N VAL A 416 -33.30 -2.22 -12.73
CA VAL A 416 -33.26 -3.33 -11.77
C VAL A 416 -34.67 -3.71 -11.27
N SER A 417 -35.55 -2.75 -11.01
CA SER A 417 -36.90 -3.00 -10.50
C SER A 417 -37.78 -3.76 -11.50
N GLN A 418 -37.51 -3.62 -12.81
CA GLN A 418 -38.22 -4.32 -13.89
C GLN A 418 -37.74 -5.76 -14.10
N HIS A 419 -36.63 -6.17 -13.47
CA HIS A 419 -36.05 -7.50 -13.60
C HIS A 419 -36.19 -8.26 -12.27
N ALA A 420 -37.15 -9.19 -12.20
CA ALA A 420 -37.51 -9.89 -10.96
C ALA A 420 -36.33 -10.60 -10.27
N GLU A 421 -35.37 -11.13 -11.05
CA GLU A 421 -34.17 -11.79 -10.51
C GLU A 421 -33.14 -10.78 -9.96
N LEU A 422 -33.11 -9.56 -10.50
CA LEU A 422 -32.19 -8.50 -10.07
C LEU A 422 -32.77 -7.71 -8.89
N SER A 423 -34.08 -7.50 -8.85
CA SER A 423 -34.74 -6.64 -7.86
C SER A 423 -34.64 -7.14 -6.42
N GLN A 424 -34.36 -8.43 -6.21
CA GLN A 424 -34.21 -9.04 -4.89
C GLN A 424 -32.76 -9.00 -4.36
N ARG A 425 -31.82 -8.46 -5.15
CA ARG A 425 -30.40 -8.48 -4.86
C ARG A 425 -29.95 -7.19 -4.15
N PRO A 426 -28.93 -7.25 -3.26
CA PRO A 426 -28.29 -6.05 -2.74
C PRO A 426 -27.64 -5.23 -3.87
N LEU A 427 -27.89 -3.92 -3.88
CA LEU A 427 -27.38 -2.98 -4.88
C LEU A 427 -26.35 -2.05 -4.22
N ALA A 428 -25.14 -1.98 -4.78
CA ALA A 428 -24.11 -1.01 -4.41
C ALA A 428 -24.00 0.07 -5.49
N VAL A 429 -24.52 1.26 -5.20
CA VAL A 429 -24.53 2.41 -6.13
C VAL A 429 -23.39 3.36 -5.81
N TYR A 430 -22.58 3.65 -6.81
CA TYR A 430 -21.47 4.58 -6.79
C TYR A 430 -21.78 5.78 -7.69
N SER A 431 -21.78 6.97 -7.11
CA SER A 431 -22.00 8.24 -7.83
C SER A 431 -20.93 9.25 -7.41
N ASP A 432 -20.43 10.03 -8.35
CA ASP A 432 -19.57 11.18 -8.08
C ASP A 432 -20.33 12.46 -7.72
N SER A 433 -21.66 12.41 -7.85
CA SER A 433 -22.56 13.44 -7.35
C SER A 433 -22.73 13.38 -5.84
N GLN A 434 -22.07 14.28 -5.12
CA GLN A 434 -22.37 14.50 -3.70
C GLN A 434 -23.82 14.95 -3.50
N TYR A 435 -24.41 15.62 -4.50
CA TYR A 435 -25.81 16.04 -4.48
C TYR A 435 -26.76 14.83 -4.41
N VAL A 436 -26.57 13.83 -5.27
CA VAL A 436 -27.38 12.59 -5.26
C VAL A 436 -27.12 11.82 -3.98
N LYS A 437 -25.86 11.50 -3.68
CA LYS A 437 -25.49 10.67 -2.52
C LYS A 437 -26.00 11.28 -1.22
N ASN A 438 -25.72 12.55 -0.93
CA ASN A 438 -26.14 13.16 0.33
C ASN A 438 -27.65 13.42 0.36
N GLY A 439 -28.26 13.72 -0.79
CA GLY A 439 -29.69 13.93 -0.90
C GLY A 439 -30.48 12.68 -0.52
N ILE A 440 -30.16 11.52 -1.10
CA ILE A 440 -30.86 10.27 -0.83
C ILE A 440 -30.53 9.68 0.56
N THR A 441 -29.29 9.81 1.05
CA THR A 441 -28.91 9.21 2.35
C THR A 441 -29.21 10.09 3.56
N ALA A 442 -29.38 11.40 3.39
CA ALA A 442 -29.53 12.33 4.53
C ALA A 442 -30.67 13.34 4.36
N TRP A 443 -30.70 14.11 3.27
CA TRP A 443 -31.61 15.27 3.17
C TRP A 443 -33.08 14.87 2.99
N ILE A 444 -33.34 13.77 2.28
CA ILE A 444 -34.69 13.34 1.90
C ILE A 444 -35.61 13.06 3.09
N GLN A 445 -35.05 12.59 4.22
CA GLN A 445 -35.81 12.31 5.45
C GLN A 445 -36.42 13.60 6.01
N SER A 446 -35.64 14.68 6.01
CA SER A 446 -36.11 16.00 6.45
C SER A 446 -37.12 16.59 5.48
N TRP A 447 -36.92 16.42 4.17
CA TRP A 447 -37.85 16.91 3.15
C TRP A 447 -39.21 16.23 3.23
N LYS A 448 -39.25 14.90 3.37
CA LYS A 448 -40.50 14.14 3.54
C LYS A 448 -41.27 14.58 4.79
N LYS A 449 -40.57 14.73 5.92
CA LYS A 449 -41.17 15.22 7.18
C LYS A 449 -41.78 16.62 7.05
N ASN A 450 -41.17 17.49 6.24
CA ASN A 450 -41.58 18.87 6.06
C ASN A 450 -42.50 19.11 4.84
N GLY A 451 -43.12 18.05 4.30
CA GLY A 451 -44.03 18.15 3.16
C GLY A 451 -43.35 18.61 1.86
N TRP A 452 -42.15 18.10 1.60
CA TRP A 452 -41.29 18.42 0.45
C TRP A 452 -40.91 19.90 0.34
N LYS A 453 -40.62 20.50 1.50
CA LYS A 453 -40.08 21.86 1.62
C LYS A 453 -38.70 21.85 2.25
N THR A 454 -37.86 22.79 1.80
CA THR A 454 -36.54 23.10 2.39
C THR A 454 -36.69 23.80 3.74
N ALA A 455 -35.59 23.96 4.49
CA ALA A 455 -35.58 24.71 5.75
C ALA A 455 -36.07 26.16 5.60
N ALA A 456 -35.89 26.76 4.42
CA ALA A 456 -36.40 28.08 4.07
C ALA A 456 -37.89 28.09 3.65
N LYS A 457 -38.63 27.00 3.88
CA LYS A 457 -40.05 26.80 3.50
C LYS A 457 -40.34 26.88 1.99
N LYS A 458 -39.31 26.87 1.14
CA LYS A 458 -39.45 26.80 -0.32
C LYS A 458 -39.60 25.34 -0.78
N PRO A 459 -40.31 25.06 -1.90
CA PRO A 459 -40.35 23.72 -2.50
C PRO A 459 -38.95 23.16 -2.76
N VAL A 460 -38.78 21.86 -2.60
CA VAL A 460 -37.53 21.16 -2.95
C VAL A 460 -37.35 21.16 -4.46
N LEU A 461 -36.17 21.54 -4.95
CA LEU A 461 -35.85 21.47 -6.38
C LEU A 461 -35.75 20.01 -6.84
N ASN A 462 -36.21 19.72 -8.06
CA ASN A 462 -36.27 18.37 -8.64
C ASN A 462 -37.08 17.38 -7.78
N GLN A 463 -38.10 17.88 -7.08
CA GLN A 463 -38.95 17.07 -6.21
C GLN A 463 -39.55 15.86 -6.94
N ASP A 464 -39.91 16.02 -8.22
CA ASP A 464 -40.40 14.95 -9.10
C ASP A 464 -39.42 13.77 -9.18
N LEU A 465 -38.14 14.05 -9.42
CA LEU A 465 -37.09 13.04 -9.51
C LEU A 465 -36.74 12.46 -8.13
N TRP A 466 -36.70 13.30 -7.10
CA TRP A 466 -36.43 12.83 -5.74
C TRP A 466 -37.51 11.88 -5.22
N GLN A 467 -38.79 12.15 -5.50
CA GLN A 467 -39.88 11.26 -5.13
C GLN A 467 -39.76 9.90 -5.84
N LYS A 468 -39.40 9.90 -7.13
CA LYS A 468 -39.18 8.67 -7.88
C LYS A 468 -37.96 7.89 -7.37
N LEU A 469 -36.85 8.57 -7.10
CA LEU A 469 -35.64 7.95 -6.56
C LEU A 469 -35.88 7.36 -5.16
N ASP A 470 -36.60 8.06 -4.27
CA ASP A 470 -36.97 7.57 -2.94
C ASP A 470 -37.82 6.30 -2.99
N GLN A 471 -38.80 6.26 -3.91
CA GLN A 471 -39.65 5.08 -4.11
C GLN A 471 -38.83 3.87 -4.55
N LEU A 472 -37.92 4.04 -5.53
CA LEU A 472 -37.03 2.98 -5.99
C LEU A 472 -36.04 2.57 -4.89
N ASN A 473 -35.44 3.53 -4.20
CA ASN A 473 -34.50 3.30 -3.11
C ASN A 473 -35.13 2.57 -1.91
N THR A 474 -36.43 2.80 -1.65
CA THR A 474 -37.14 2.13 -0.55
C THR A 474 -37.61 0.73 -0.93
N SER A 475 -37.92 0.51 -2.22
CA SER A 475 -38.36 -0.81 -2.72
C SER A 475 -37.23 -1.77 -3.05
N LEU A 476 -36.00 -1.27 -3.18
CA LEU A 476 -34.80 -2.05 -3.47
C LEU A 476 -33.81 -1.98 -2.31
N ASN A 477 -32.94 -3.00 -2.18
CA ASN A 477 -31.91 -3.02 -1.14
C ASN A 477 -30.67 -2.22 -1.59
N VAL A 478 -30.69 -0.89 -1.48
CA VAL A 478 -29.66 0.01 -2.03
C VAL A 478 -28.69 0.54 -0.97
N GLN A 479 -27.39 0.46 -1.28
CA GLN A 479 -26.31 1.11 -0.53
C GLN A 479 -25.61 2.14 -1.41
N TRP A 480 -25.40 3.35 -0.89
CA TRP A 480 -24.82 4.47 -1.63
C TRP A 480 -23.39 4.78 -1.19
N SER A 481 -22.50 4.90 -2.16
CA SER A 481 -21.12 5.32 -1.97
C SER A 481 -20.80 6.51 -2.88
N TRP A 482 -20.06 7.48 -2.35
CA TRP A 482 -19.52 8.55 -3.17
C TRP A 482 -18.16 8.14 -3.73
N VAL A 483 -17.95 8.41 -5.01
CA VAL A 483 -16.65 8.25 -5.67
C VAL A 483 -16.17 9.60 -6.19
N LYS A 484 -14.86 9.77 -6.32
CA LYS A 484 -14.33 10.99 -6.91
C LYS A 484 -14.45 10.89 -8.44
N GLY A 485 -15.13 11.84 -9.08
CA GLY A 485 -15.15 11.97 -10.54
C GLY A 485 -13.75 12.22 -11.11
N HIS A 486 -13.50 11.71 -12.32
CA HIS A 486 -12.21 11.81 -13.03
C HIS A 486 -11.00 11.33 -12.21
N ALA A 487 -11.17 10.26 -11.44
CA ALA A 487 -10.15 9.68 -10.56
C ALA A 487 -9.56 8.36 -11.08
N GLY A 488 -9.87 7.96 -12.32
CA GLY A 488 -9.41 6.71 -12.92
C GLY A 488 -10.19 5.48 -12.47
N ILE A 489 -11.41 5.67 -11.95
CA ILE A 489 -12.31 4.56 -11.59
C ILE A 489 -13.02 4.11 -12.88
N ARG A 490 -12.53 3.03 -13.48
CA ARG A 490 -12.93 2.53 -14.83
C ARG A 490 -14.42 2.75 -15.18
N TYR A 491 -15.34 2.27 -14.34
CA TYR A 491 -16.77 2.32 -14.65
C TYR A 491 -17.41 3.68 -14.40
N ASN A 492 -16.84 4.51 -13.52
CA ASN A 492 -17.24 5.92 -13.39
C ASN A 492 -16.78 6.73 -14.61
N GLU A 493 -15.55 6.52 -15.08
CA GLU A 493 -15.04 7.13 -16.33
C GLU A 493 -15.85 6.67 -17.55
N MET A 494 -16.34 5.43 -17.54
CA MET A 494 -17.22 4.92 -18.59
C MET A 494 -18.59 5.63 -18.57
N CYS A 495 -19.16 5.90 -17.38
CA CYS A 495 -20.36 6.70 -17.27
C CYS A 495 -20.14 8.13 -17.78
N ASP A 496 -19.03 8.79 -17.40
CA ASP A 496 -18.69 10.13 -17.90
C ASP A 496 -18.57 10.13 -19.43
N SER A 497 -17.82 9.20 -20.01
CA SER A 497 -17.66 9.11 -21.46
C SER A 497 -19.00 8.91 -22.20
N LEU A 498 -19.90 8.08 -21.67
CA LEU A 498 -21.24 7.87 -22.22
C LEU A 498 -22.11 9.13 -22.07
N CYS A 499 -22.04 9.79 -20.91
CA CYS A 499 -22.73 11.05 -20.63
C CYS A 499 -22.31 12.12 -21.65
N GLN A 500 -21.02 12.34 -21.84
CA GLN A 500 -20.48 13.28 -22.82
C GLN A 500 -20.90 12.94 -24.26
N THR A 501 -20.97 11.64 -24.59
CA THR A 501 -21.44 11.18 -25.90
C THR A 501 -22.91 11.54 -26.14
N GLU A 502 -23.77 11.42 -25.13
CA GLU A 502 -25.19 11.81 -25.25
C GLU A 502 -25.38 13.32 -25.35
N ILE A 503 -24.60 14.12 -24.61
CA ILE A 503 -24.61 15.58 -24.73
C ILE A 503 -24.24 16.00 -26.16
N ALA A 504 -23.15 15.46 -26.70
CA ALA A 504 -22.67 15.79 -28.04
C ALA A 504 -23.66 15.40 -29.16
N LYS A 505 -24.57 14.45 -28.94
CA LYS A 505 -25.64 14.10 -29.90
C LYS A 505 -26.72 15.19 -29.98
N LEU A 506 -26.92 15.93 -28.90
CA LEU A 506 -27.99 16.94 -28.76
C LEU A 506 -27.53 18.36 -29.15
N GLU A 507 -26.22 18.56 -29.26
CA GLU A 507 -25.62 19.82 -29.73
C GLU A 507 -25.49 19.91 -31.26
N LYS A 508 -25.76 18.80 -31.97
CA LYS A 508 -25.81 18.72 -33.44
C LYS A 508 -27.22 18.99 -33.94
#